data_AF-A0A969GW49-F1
#
_entry.id   AF-A0A969GW49-F1
#
_cell.length_a   1.000
_cell.length_b   1.000
_cell.length_c   1.000
_cell.angle_alpha   90.00
_cell.angle_beta   90.00
_cell.angle_gamma   90.00
#
_symmetry.space_group_name_H-M   'P 1'
#
loop_
_entity.id
_entity.type
_entity.pdbx_description
1 polymer ?
#
loop_
_entity_poly.entity_id
_entity_poly.type
_entity_poly.pdbx_seq_one_letter_code
_entity_poly.pdbx_strand_id
1 'polypeptide(L)'
;MSDRGYQVTRVNTKLVGESTYPANAGVGPNQINTDELTEMMVSIYNREHPGDEELIKTLMSQDDLVLGHQGLRNSKAFWMGEKTGQNSKALGTTVAFMLDDEYYIVSVVLDYSGNERAIRETINAIANHIDQNGL
;
A
#
# COMPACT_ATOMS: atom_id res chain seq x y z
N MET A 1 4.60 16.25 3.87
CA MET A 1 3.18 15.83 3.81
C MET A 1 2.34 17.02 3.37
N SER A 2 2.20 18.06 4.20
CA SER A 2 1.44 19.27 3.83
C SER A 2 2.05 20.05 2.65
N ASP A 3 3.37 20.12 2.55
CA ASP A 3 4.05 20.76 1.41
C ASP A 3 3.80 20.05 0.07
N ARG A 4 3.34 18.79 0.11
CA ARG A 4 2.92 18.00 -1.06
C ARG A 4 1.40 17.97 -1.26
N GLY A 5 0.64 18.77 -0.50
CA GLY A 5 -0.82 18.89 -0.62
C GLY A 5 -1.64 17.90 0.21
N TYR A 6 -1.01 16.93 0.88
CA TYR A 6 -1.73 15.96 1.72
C TYR A 6 -2.29 16.62 2.99
N GLN A 7 -3.62 16.54 3.15
CA GLN A 7 -4.38 17.24 4.19
C GLN A 7 -4.71 16.32 5.37
N VAL A 8 -4.84 15.02 5.12
CA VAL A 8 -5.23 14.01 6.12
C VAL A 8 -4.00 13.31 6.71
N THR A 9 -2.99 13.02 5.90
CA THR A 9 -1.82 12.25 6.33
C THR A 9 -0.99 13.01 7.37
N ARG A 10 -0.83 12.38 8.54
CA ARG A 10 -0.09 12.93 9.69
C ARG A 10 0.76 11.86 10.35
N VAL A 11 2.03 12.18 10.58
CA VAL A 11 2.96 11.38 11.39
C VAL A 11 3.27 12.18 12.66
N ASN A 12 2.61 11.81 13.75
CA ASN A 12 2.69 12.48 15.05
C ASN A 12 3.54 11.69 16.05
N THR A 13 3.65 10.38 15.87
CA THR A 13 4.42 9.49 16.74
C THR A 13 5.40 8.60 15.98
N LYS A 14 6.51 8.29 16.63
CA LYS A 14 7.51 7.34 16.14
C LYS A 14 7.03 5.90 16.32
N LEU A 15 7.59 5.01 15.51
CA LEU A 15 7.35 3.57 15.65
C LEU A 15 7.85 3.09 17.03
N VAL A 16 7.01 2.31 17.69
CA VAL A 16 7.33 1.64 18.96
C VAL A 16 7.28 0.14 18.68
N GLY A 17 8.38 -0.55 18.98
CA GLY A 17 8.50 -2.00 18.82
C GLY A 17 8.66 -2.70 20.18
N GLU A 18 8.67 -4.02 20.19
CA GLU A 18 8.78 -4.83 21.42
C GLU A 18 10.03 -4.50 22.25
N SER A 19 11.14 -4.15 21.61
CA SER A 19 12.41 -3.82 22.29
C SER A 19 12.85 -2.36 22.10
N THR A 20 12.09 -1.54 21.37
CA THR A 20 12.49 -0.17 21.02
C THR A 20 11.41 0.81 21.44
N TYR A 21 11.69 1.56 22.50
CA TYR A 21 10.87 2.68 22.93
C TYR A 21 11.65 4.00 22.76
N PRO A 22 11.25 4.88 21.83
CA PRO A 22 11.97 6.12 21.57
C PRO A 22 11.77 7.12 22.72
N ALA A 23 12.85 7.76 23.18
CA ALA A 23 12.82 8.75 24.27
C ALA A 23 11.86 9.93 24.02
N ASN A 24 11.65 10.29 22.75
CA ASN A 24 10.69 11.29 22.30
C ASN A 24 9.74 10.65 21.29
N ALA A 25 8.75 9.90 21.78
CA ALA A 25 7.81 9.16 20.94
C ALA A 25 6.84 10.07 20.16
N GLY A 26 6.67 11.32 20.58
CA GLY A 26 5.65 12.23 20.03
C GLY A 26 4.28 12.05 20.69
N VAL A 27 3.30 12.84 20.28
CA VAL A 27 1.94 12.84 20.85
C VAL A 27 0.89 12.99 19.76
N GLY A 28 -0.23 12.27 19.91
CA GLY A 28 -1.35 12.27 18.95
C GLY A 28 -1.33 11.07 18.00
N PRO A 29 -2.45 10.79 17.33
CA PRO A 29 -2.57 9.63 16.43
C PRO A 29 -1.83 9.85 15.11
N ASN A 30 -1.21 8.80 14.57
CA ASN A 30 -0.83 8.76 13.15
C ASN A 30 -2.09 8.51 12.31
N GLN A 31 -2.21 9.20 11.18
CA GLN A 31 -3.38 9.12 10.30
C GLN A 31 -2.97 9.14 8.84
N ILE A 32 -3.71 8.40 8.01
CA ILE A 32 -3.64 8.39 6.55
C ILE A 32 -5.00 7.89 6.04
N ASN A 33 -5.37 8.24 4.81
CA ASN A 33 -6.51 7.65 4.11
C ASN A 33 -6.02 6.92 2.85
N THR A 34 -6.90 6.11 2.27
CA THR A 34 -6.57 5.33 1.07
C THR A 34 -6.32 6.21 -0.15
N ASP A 35 -6.97 7.36 -0.24
CA ASP A 35 -6.87 8.24 -1.40
C ASP A 35 -5.47 8.87 -1.49
N GLU A 36 -5.01 9.51 -0.41
CA GLU A 36 -3.67 10.11 -0.36
C GLU A 36 -2.57 9.04 -0.46
N LEU A 37 -2.78 7.86 0.12
CA LEU A 37 -1.83 6.75 -0.01
C LEU A 37 -1.74 6.23 -1.45
N THR A 38 -2.88 6.11 -2.13
CA THR A 38 -2.94 5.70 -3.53
C THR A 38 -2.27 6.75 -4.42
N GLU A 39 -2.58 8.04 -4.19
CA GLU A 39 -1.95 9.15 -4.92
C GLU A 39 -0.43 9.19 -4.73
N MET A 40 0.07 8.97 -3.51
CA MET A 40 1.50 8.84 -3.25
C MET A 40 2.13 7.71 -4.06
N MET A 41 1.49 6.55 -4.10
CA MET A 41 1.98 5.39 -4.86
C MET A 41 1.94 5.66 -6.36
N VAL A 42 0.87 6.25 -6.89
CA VAL A 42 0.79 6.67 -8.30
C VAL A 42 1.95 7.62 -8.64
N SER A 43 2.18 8.61 -7.80
CA SER A 43 3.26 9.58 -7.96
C SER A 43 4.67 8.93 -7.99
N ILE A 44 4.90 7.93 -7.12
CA ILE A 44 6.15 7.15 -7.08
C ILE A 44 6.33 6.35 -8.38
N TYR A 45 5.31 5.61 -8.81
CA TYR A 45 5.42 4.78 -10.02
C TYR A 45 5.48 5.62 -11.31
N ASN A 46 5.00 6.87 -11.27
CA ASN A 46 5.17 7.87 -12.32
C ASN A 46 6.53 8.59 -12.28
N ARG A 47 7.38 8.35 -11.27
CA ARG A 47 8.72 8.95 -11.11
C ARG A 47 8.68 10.48 -11.05
N GLU A 48 7.69 11.02 -10.35
CA GLU A 48 7.50 12.46 -10.25
C GLU A 48 8.56 13.15 -9.36
N HIS A 49 9.33 12.37 -8.58
CA HIS A 49 10.27 12.88 -7.58
C HIS A 49 11.66 12.24 -7.69
N PRO A 50 12.73 12.97 -7.30
CA PRO A 50 14.06 12.39 -7.15
C PRO A 50 14.05 11.25 -6.12
N GLY A 51 14.60 10.09 -6.50
CA GLY A 51 14.70 8.91 -5.64
C GLY A 51 13.56 7.90 -5.76
N ASP A 52 12.56 8.16 -6.61
CA ASP A 52 11.44 7.24 -6.82
C ASP A 52 11.87 5.86 -7.34
N GLU A 53 12.95 5.78 -8.14
CA GLU A 53 13.52 4.50 -8.60
C GLU A 53 13.98 3.62 -7.43
N GLU A 54 14.63 4.20 -6.44
CA GLU A 54 15.07 3.50 -5.23
C GLU A 54 13.88 3.11 -4.35
N LEU A 55 12.82 3.93 -4.31
CA LEU A 55 11.58 3.58 -3.63
C LEU A 55 10.88 2.40 -4.31
N ILE A 56 10.75 2.41 -5.64
CA ILE A 56 10.17 1.30 -6.42
C ILE A 56 10.96 0.02 -6.15
N LYS A 57 12.30 0.05 -6.24
CA LYS A 57 13.15 -1.11 -5.93
C LYS A 57 12.90 -1.65 -4.52
N THR A 58 12.74 -0.76 -3.54
CA THR A 58 12.47 -1.14 -2.15
C THR A 58 11.08 -1.77 -1.99
N LEU A 59 10.07 -1.25 -2.68
CA LEU A 59 8.72 -1.82 -2.68
C LEU A 59 8.69 -3.21 -3.36
N MET A 60 9.45 -3.38 -4.44
CA MET A 60 9.62 -4.67 -5.11
C MET A 60 10.37 -5.70 -4.27
N SER A 61 11.20 -5.26 -3.32
CA SER A 61 11.97 -6.14 -2.44
C SER A 61 11.28 -6.38 -1.09
N GLN A 62 9.98 -6.15 -0.97
CA GLN A 62 9.28 -6.35 0.29
C GLN A 62 9.25 -7.84 0.68
N ASP A 63 9.61 -8.16 1.93
CA ASP A 63 9.62 -9.53 2.45
C ASP A 63 8.20 -10.03 2.80
N ASP A 64 7.34 -9.12 3.29
CA ASP A 64 5.95 -9.41 3.59
C ASP A 64 5.11 -9.43 2.32
N LEU A 65 4.94 -10.64 1.78
CA LEU A 65 4.24 -10.93 0.53
C LEU A 65 2.88 -11.59 0.78
N VAL A 66 2.29 -11.41 1.97
CA VAL A 66 1.09 -12.14 2.38
C VAL A 66 -0.20 -11.54 1.82
N LEU A 67 -0.23 -10.30 1.32
CA LEU A 67 -1.48 -9.66 0.88
C LEU A 67 -1.56 -9.53 -0.64
N GLY A 68 -1.13 -8.41 -1.20
CA GLY A 68 -1.24 -8.09 -2.62
C GLY A 68 -0.51 -9.09 -3.50
N HIS A 69 0.72 -9.46 -3.14
CA HIS A 69 1.46 -10.47 -3.88
C HIS A 69 0.72 -11.82 -3.92
N GLN A 70 0.19 -12.31 -2.79
CA GLN A 70 -0.63 -13.54 -2.80
C GLN A 70 -1.92 -13.37 -3.61
N GLY A 71 -2.60 -12.22 -3.49
CA GLY A 71 -3.86 -11.94 -4.19
C GLY A 71 -3.72 -12.00 -5.71
N LEU A 72 -2.56 -11.63 -6.24
CA LEU A 72 -2.28 -11.63 -7.68
C LEU A 72 -1.76 -12.97 -8.22
N ARG A 73 -1.43 -13.96 -7.38
CA ARG A 73 -0.85 -15.24 -7.84
C ARG A 73 -1.68 -15.99 -8.88
N ASN A 74 -2.99 -15.79 -8.89
CA ASN A 74 -3.93 -16.44 -9.80
C ASN A 74 -4.53 -15.47 -10.84
N SER A 75 -3.93 -14.29 -11.04
CA SER A 75 -4.30 -13.37 -12.12
C SER A 75 -3.18 -13.27 -13.15
N LYS A 76 -3.44 -12.60 -14.27
CA LYS A 76 -2.40 -12.28 -15.27
C LYS A 76 -1.52 -11.09 -14.88
N ALA A 77 -1.90 -10.38 -13.82
CA ALA A 77 -1.20 -9.19 -13.38
C ALA A 77 0.18 -9.55 -12.82
N PHE A 78 1.19 -8.78 -13.23
CA PHE A 78 2.54 -8.88 -12.71
C PHE A 78 2.68 -7.96 -11.49
N TRP A 79 3.00 -8.54 -10.33
CA TRP A 79 3.20 -7.76 -9.10
C TRP A 79 4.44 -6.88 -9.20
N MET A 80 4.30 -5.60 -8.86
CA MET A 80 5.36 -4.58 -8.99
C MET A 80 5.80 -3.99 -7.64
N GLY A 81 5.30 -4.50 -6.52
CA GLY A 81 5.57 -3.99 -5.18
C GLY A 81 4.29 -3.76 -4.40
N GLU A 82 4.38 -3.77 -3.08
CA GLU A 82 3.26 -3.39 -2.22
C GLU A 82 3.75 -2.76 -0.93
N LYS A 83 2.86 -2.04 -0.24
CA LYS A 83 3.07 -1.60 1.14
C LYS A 83 1.93 -2.12 2.01
N THR A 84 2.24 -2.98 2.97
CA THR A 84 1.27 -3.48 3.96
C THR A 84 1.18 -2.54 5.17
N GLY A 85 0.03 -2.54 5.84
CA GLY A 85 -0.17 -1.78 7.07
C GLY A 85 -1.19 -2.46 7.97
N GLN A 86 -0.87 -2.56 9.25
CA GLN A 86 -1.76 -3.14 10.25
C GLN A 86 -1.69 -2.35 11.55
N ASN A 87 -2.85 -2.15 12.17
CA ASN A 87 -2.98 -1.75 13.55
C ASN A 87 -4.12 -2.54 14.23
N SER A 88 -4.49 -2.19 15.46
CA SER A 88 -5.54 -2.89 16.20
C SER A 88 -6.96 -2.74 15.61
N LYS A 89 -7.15 -1.88 14.61
CA LYS A 89 -8.45 -1.54 14.02
C LYS A 89 -8.53 -1.82 12.53
N ALA A 90 -7.41 -1.90 11.82
CA ALA A 90 -7.41 -2.05 10.37
C ALA A 90 -6.22 -2.89 9.90
N LEU A 91 -6.46 -3.62 8.83
CA LEU A 91 -5.45 -4.30 8.02
C LEU A 91 -5.62 -3.84 6.58
N GLY A 92 -4.54 -3.52 5.90
CA GLY A 92 -4.60 -3.12 4.51
C GLY A 92 -3.29 -3.28 3.77
N THR A 93 -3.39 -3.14 2.45
CA THR A 93 -2.25 -3.05 1.55
C THR A 93 -2.55 -2.06 0.44
N THR A 94 -1.52 -1.39 -0.03
CA THR A 94 -1.51 -0.71 -1.33
C THR A 94 -0.56 -1.46 -2.25
N VAL A 95 -1.10 -2.08 -3.27
CA VAL A 95 -0.36 -2.91 -4.22
C VAL A 95 -0.24 -2.20 -5.57
N ALA A 96 0.96 -2.24 -6.13
CA ALA A 96 1.23 -1.88 -7.51
C ALA A 96 1.34 -3.16 -8.33
N PHE A 97 0.69 -3.18 -9.49
CA PHE A 97 0.84 -4.26 -10.44
C PHE A 97 0.76 -3.75 -11.87
N MET A 98 1.26 -4.56 -12.80
CA MET A 98 1.19 -4.31 -14.22
C MET A 98 0.26 -5.32 -14.87
N LEU A 99 -0.59 -4.86 -15.77
CA LEU A 99 -1.49 -5.69 -16.56
C LEU A 99 -1.56 -5.09 -17.96
N ASP A 100 -1.32 -5.90 -18.99
CA ASP A 100 -1.28 -5.45 -20.39
C ASP A 100 -0.44 -4.18 -20.63
N ASP A 101 0.78 -4.17 -20.08
CA ASP A 101 1.75 -3.05 -20.15
C ASP A 101 1.31 -1.74 -19.46
N GLU A 102 0.20 -1.75 -18.71
CA GLU A 102 -0.27 -0.62 -17.92
C GLU A 102 -0.07 -0.83 -16.41
N TYR A 103 0.25 0.25 -15.69
CA TYR A 103 0.43 0.24 -14.25
C TYR A 103 -0.87 0.55 -13.52
N TYR A 104 -1.19 -0.27 -12.52
CA TYR A 104 -2.35 -0.12 -11.66
C TYR A 104 -1.90 -0.07 -10.20
N ILE A 105 -2.50 0.86 -9.45
CA ILE A 105 -2.32 0.99 -8.01
C ILE A 105 -3.68 0.75 -7.35
N VAL A 106 -3.73 -0.19 -6.40
CA VAL A 106 -4.96 -0.51 -5.68
C VAL A 106 -4.68 -0.50 -4.18
N SER A 107 -5.47 0.27 -3.43
CA SER A 107 -5.48 0.26 -1.97
C SER A 107 -6.71 -0.48 -1.45
N VAL A 108 -6.49 -1.52 -0.65
CA VAL A 108 -7.57 -2.26 0.03
C VAL A 108 -7.31 -2.21 1.53
N VAL A 109 -8.30 -1.73 2.29
CA VAL A 109 -8.27 -1.69 3.75
C VAL A 109 -9.55 -2.31 4.30
N LEU A 110 -9.42 -3.22 5.26
CA LEU A 110 -10.53 -3.80 5.99
C LEU A 110 -10.46 -3.42 7.46
N ASP A 111 -11.60 -2.94 7.97
CA ASP A 111 -11.76 -2.61 9.37
C ASP A 111 -12.06 -3.87 10.21
N TYR A 112 -11.46 -3.92 11.41
CA TYR A 112 -11.71 -4.84 12.55
C TYR A 112 -11.70 -6.35 12.29
N SER A 113 -11.52 -6.81 11.05
CA SER A 113 -11.63 -8.23 10.68
C SER A 113 -10.29 -8.95 10.62
N GLY A 114 -9.17 -8.24 10.42
CA GLY A 114 -7.84 -8.84 10.20
C GLY A 114 -7.83 -9.87 9.07
N ASN A 115 -8.82 -9.84 8.17
CA ASN A 115 -9.08 -10.93 7.25
C ASN A 115 -8.21 -10.79 5.99
N GLU A 116 -6.98 -11.28 6.09
CA GLU A 116 -6.02 -11.32 4.98
C GLU A 116 -6.62 -11.98 3.73
N ARG A 117 -7.42 -13.04 3.91
CA ARG A 117 -8.05 -13.76 2.80
C ARG A 117 -9.01 -12.87 2.03
N ALA A 118 -9.83 -12.09 2.72
CA ALA A 118 -10.75 -11.16 2.07
C ALA A 118 -9.99 -10.10 1.26
N ILE A 119 -8.88 -9.56 1.79
CA ILE A 119 -8.02 -8.64 1.04
C ILE A 119 -7.49 -9.30 -0.24
N ARG A 120 -6.96 -10.52 -0.14
CA ARG A 120 -6.45 -11.29 -1.30
C ARG A 120 -7.53 -11.50 -2.35
N GLU A 121 -8.72 -11.92 -1.92
CA GLU A 121 -9.87 -12.16 -2.81
C GLU A 121 -10.32 -10.87 -3.49
N THR A 122 -10.36 -9.75 -2.78
CA THR A 122 -10.68 -8.43 -3.36
C THR A 122 -9.64 -8.02 -4.41
N ILE A 123 -8.35 -8.15 -4.11
CA ILE A 123 -7.28 -7.80 -5.07
C ILE A 123 -7.35 -8.68 -6.31
N ASN A 124 -7.56 -9.99 -6.14
CA ASN A 124 -7.74 -10.91 -7.26
C ASN A 124 -8.94 -10.53 -8.13
N ALA A 125 -10.07 -10.23 -7.49
CA ALA A 125 -11.30 -9.85 -8.19
C ALA A 125 -11.12 -8.55 -8.98
N ILE A 126 -10.44 -7.54 -8.42
CA ILE A 126 -10.16 -6.29 -9.13
C ILE A 126 -9.26 -6.55 -10.34
N ALA A 127 -8.14 -7.25 -10.17
CA ALA A 127 -7.22 -7.54 -11.27
C ALA A 127 -7.90 -8.32 -12.41
N ASN A 128 -8.72 -9.32 -12.07
CA ASN A 128 -9.48 -10.08 -13.06
C ASN A 128 -10.59 -9.26 -13.72
N HIS A 129 -11.22 -8.33 -13.00
CA HIS A 129 -12.23 -7.45 -13.57
C HIS A 129 -11.62 -6.54 -14.64
N ILE A 130 -10.44 -5.97 -14.36
CA ILE A 130 -9.70 -5.13 -15.30
C ILE A 130 -9.26 -5.95 -16.53
N ASP A 131 -8.71 -7.16 -16.34
CA ASP A 131 -8.32 -8.06 -17.46
C ASP A 131 -9.50 -8.39 -18.39
N GLN A 132 -10.70 -8.53 -17.84
CA GLN A 132 -11.88 -8.95 -18.61
C GLN A 132 -12.62 -7.78 -19.27
N ASN A 133 -12.61 -6.59 -18.67
CA ASN A 133 -13.52 -5.51 -19.05
C ASN A 133 -12.80 -4.19 -19.37
N GLY A 134 -11.51 -4.06 -19.06
CA GLY A 134 -10.84 -2.77 -18.94
C GLY A 134 -11.34 -1.98 -17.71
N LEU A 135 -10.96 -0.70 -17.64
CA LEU A 135 -11.48 0.27 -16.67
C LEU A 135 -12.77 0.95 -17.17
#